data_AF-A0AAV4BYI7-F1
#
_entry.id   AF-A0AAV4BYI7-F1
#
_cell.length_a   1.000
_cell.length_b   1.000
_cell.length_c   1.000
_cell.angle_alpha   90.00
_cell.angle_beta   90.00
_cell.angle_gamma   90.00
#
_symmetry.space_group_name_H-M   'P 1'
#
loop_
_entity.id
_entity.type
_entity.pdbx_description
1 polymer ?
#
loop_
_entity_poly.entity_id
_entity_poly.type
_entity_poly.pdbx_seq_one_letter_code
_entity_poly.pdbx_strand_id
1 'polypeptide(L)'
;MKEVIGQTQTNRRGLGSTTAKWWSKTEGKEKRDMIIDEIRNKEDSTRIQKAVQQPQQDQWTNWDTAIQRSLTWNDIWQMAPLRISFLMRSVYDLLSSNANLVRWGKKDDPTCPLCQGRQTTEHVMSSCKVALSQGRYTWRHNRVLQELAQLKGKSTPLQQAQQYSPRKVESKNGTEGRSQSGIAV
;
A
#
# COMPACT_ATOMS: atom_id res chain seq x y z
N MET A 1 31.76 -16.49 -6.57
CA MET A 1 30.51 -16.01 -7.18
C MET A 1 29.67 -17.20 -7.55
N LYS A 2 28.39 -17.18 -7.22
CA LYS A 2 27.48 -18.26 -7.61
C LYS A 2 26.96 -17.97 -9.02
N GLU A 3 27.18 -18.88 -9.95
CA GLU A 3 26.57 -18.78 -11.28
C GLU A 3 25.11 -19.27 -11.12
N VAL A 4 24.16 -18.34 -11.22
CA VAL A 4 22.73 -18.69 -11.09
C VAL A 4 22.29 -19.38 -12.38
N ILE A 5 21.89 -20.64 -12.26
CA ILE A 5 21.43 -21.45 -13.38
C ILE A 5 19.94 -21.19 -13.57
N GLY A 6 19.57 -20.65 -14.73
CA GLY A 6 18.18 -20.38 -15.10
C GLY A 6 17.84 -18.88 -15.09
N GLN A 7 16.93 -18.49 -15.97
CA GLN A 7 16.44 -17.12 -16.03
C GLN A 7 15.15 -16.99 -15.22
N THR A 8 15.17 -16.08 -14.25
CA THR A 8 13.93 -15.59 -13.64
C THR A 8 13.44 -14.34 -14.37
N GLN A 9 12.14 -14.11 -14.35
CA GLN A 9 11.55 -12.90 -14.90
C GLN A 9 11.92 -11.72 -13.97
N THR A 10 12.86 -10.88 -14.39
CA THR A 10 13.27 -9.70 -13.62
C THR A 10 12.42 -8.46 -13.93
N ASN A 11 11.72 -8.45 -15.07
CA ASN A 11 10.98 -7.30 -15.57
C ASN A 11 9.64 -7.70 -16.19
N ARG A 12 8.77 -6.72 -16.45
CA ARG A 12 7.50 -6.93 -17.19
C ARG A 12 7.68 -7.27 -18.68
N ARG A 13 8.92 -7.41 -19.16
CA ARG A 13 9.26 -7.72 -20.56
C ARG A 13 9.08 -9.20 -20.93
N GLY A 14 8.81 -10.07 -19.95
CA GLY A 14 8.63 -11.51 -20.16
C GLY A 14 9.93 -12.31 -20.15
N LEU A 15 9.79 -13.64 -20.06
CA LEU A 15 10.90 -14.59 -20.08
C LEU A 15 11.57 -14.60 -21.47
N GLY A 16 12.91 -14.61 -21.49
CA GLY A 16 13.69 -14.62 -22.73
C GLY A 16 13.96 -13.25 -23.36
N SER A 17 13.39 -12.15 -22.83
CA SER A 17 13.68 -10.78 -23.31
C SER A 17 15.11 -10.31 -22.97
N THR A 18 15.77 -10.93 -21.99
CA THR A 18 17.13 -10.59 -21.56
C THR A 18 18.07 -11.75 -21.82
N THR A 19 19.22 -11.49 -22.44
CA THR A 19 20.25 -12.51 -22.64
C THR A 19 20.93 -12.84 -21.31
N ALA A 20 21.13 -14.13 -21.02
CA ALA A 20 21.79 -14.57 -19.79
C ALA A 20 23.27 -14.16 -19.85
N LYS A 21 23.72 -13.40 -18.85
CA LYS A 21 25.13 -13.07 -18.68
C LYS A 21 25.79 -14.13 -17.81
N TRP A 22 26.85 -14.75 -18.34
CA TRP A 22 27.58 -15.81 -17.67
C TRP A 22 28.92 -15.27 -17.20
N TRP A 23 29.22 -15.42 -15.91
CA TRP A 23 30.48 -14.97 -15.33
C TRP A 23 31.70 -15.53 -16.08
N SER A 24 31.60 -16.79 -16.49
CA SER A 24 32.60 -17.52 -17.26
C SER A 24 32.84 -16.97 -18.68
N LYS A 25 31.85 -16.32 -19.29
CA LYS A 25 31.90 -15.85 -20.69
C LYS A 25 32.05 -14.34 -20.83
N THR A 26 31.95 -13.60 -19.74
CA THR A 26 32.02 -12.13 -19.72
C THR A 26 33.43 -11.65 -19.39
N GLU A 27 33.88 -10.62 -20.11
CA GLU A 27 35.19 -10.01 -19.90
C GLU A 27 35.10 -8.49 -19.76
N GLY A 28 36.15 -7.88 -19.22
CA GLY A 28 36.28 -6.43 -19.13
C GLY A 28 35.23 -5.77 -18.24
N LYS A 29 34.48 -4.81 -18.79
CA LYS A 29 33.51 -3.98 -18.05
C LYS A 29 32.38 -4.81 -17.45
N GLU A 30 31.81 -5.73 -18.22
CA GLU A 30 30.65 -6.52 -17.77
C GLU A 30 30.99 -7.40 -16.57
N LYS A 31 32.22 -7.92 -16.54
CA LYS A 31 32.73 -8.67 -15.41
C LYS A 31 32.86 -7.80 -14.16
N ARG A 32 33.33 -6.56 -14.30
CA ARG A 32 33.39 -5.60 -13.18
C ARG A 32 32.01 -5.24 -12.68
N ASP A 33 31.06 -4.99 -13.59
CA ASP A 33 29.67 -4.66 -13.24
C ASP A 33 29.03 -5.80 -12.44
N MET A 34 29.26 -7.07 -12.83
CA MET A 34 28.79 -8.22 -12.05
C MET A 34 29.43 -8.35 -10.67
N ILE A 35 30.73 -8.02 -10.52
CA ILE A 35 31.36 -7.95 -9.19
C ILE A 35 30.67 -6.89 -8.34
N ILE A 36 30.46 -5.70 -8.90
CA ILE A 36 29.84 -4.58 -8.19
C ILE A 36 28.42 -4.95 -7.76
N ASP A 37 27.64 -5.55 -8.64
CA ASP A 37 26.26 -5.94 -8.33
C ASP A 37 26.22 -7.05 -7.27
N GLU A 38 27.13 -8.02 -7.30
CA GLU A 38 27.22 -9.04 -6.25
C GLU A 38 27.60 -8.43 -4.89
N ILE A 39 28.54 -7.48 -4.87
CA ILE A 39 28.92 -6.75 -3.65
C ILE A 39 27.70 -5.97 -3.12
N ARG A 40 27.01 -5.24 -4.00
CA ARG A 40 25.77 -4.52 -3.65
C ARG A 40 24.72 -5.44 -3.07
N ASN A 41 24.46 -6.58 -3.69
CA ASN A 41 23.47 -7.55 -3.21
C ASN A 41 23.84 -8.10 -1.82
N LYS A 42 25.13 -8.34 -1.58
CA LYS A 42 25.62 -8.79 -0.26
C LYS A 42 25.46 -7.70 0.80
N GLU A 43 25.78 -6.46 0.46
CA GLU A 43 25.57 -5.30 1.34
C GLU A 43 24.08 -5.07 1.62
N ASP A 44 23.23 -5.11 0.60
CA ASP A 44 21.79 -4.93 0.73
C ASP A 44 21.15 -6.06 1.55
N SER A 45 21.61 -7.30 1.37
CA SER A 45 21.20 -8.42 2.23
C SER A 45 21.53 -8.15 3.70
N THR A 46 22.71 -7.58 3.97
CA THR A 46 23.13 -7.21 5.33
C THR A 46 22.28 -6.05 5.89
N ARG A 47 21.96 -5.05 5.05
CA ARG A 47 21.08 -3.94 5.41
C ARG A 47 19.67 -4.42 5.73
N ILE A 48 19.12 -5.32 4.91
CA ILE A 48 17.79 -5.91 5.12
C ILE A 48 17.77 -6.76 6.40
N GLN A 49 18.80 -7.58 6.64
CA GLN A 49 18.92 -8.35 7.89
C GLN A 49 18.93 -7.44 9.11
N LYS A 50 19.61 -6.30 9.04
CA LYS A 50 19.60 -5.30 10.12
C LYS A 50 18.21 -4.65 10.26
N ALA A 51 17.57 -4.31 9.14
CA ALA A 51 16.25 -3.68 9.15
C ALA A 51 15.18 -4.57 9.79
N VAL A 52 15.17 -5.86 9.46
CA VAL A 52 14.24 -6.83 10.07
C VAL A 52 14.39 -6.92 11.59
N GLN A 53 15.58 -6.63 12.14
CA GLN A 53 15.82 -6.62 13.59
C GLN A 53 15.32 -5.33 14.28
N GLN A 54 14.87 -4.32 13.53
CA GLN A 54 14.42 -3.04 14.05
C GLN A 54 12.91 -2.85 13.80
N PRO A 55 12.03 -3.62 14.46
CA PRO A 55 10.61 -3.72 14.12
C PRO A 55 9.82 -2.40 14.27
N GLN A 56 10.35 -1.41 14.99
CA GLN A 56 9.70 -0.11 15.13
C GLN A 56 10.15 0.91 14.07
N GLN A 57 11.44 0.96 13.75
CA GLN A 57 11.99 1.89 12.75
C GLN A 57 11.75 1.37 11.33
N ASP A 58 11.90 0.06 11.16
CA ASP A 58 11.85 -0.61 9.87
C ASP A 58 10.53 -1.39 9.70
N GLN A 59 9.42 -0.80 10.15
CA GLN A 59 8.08 -1.40 9.94
C GLN A 59 7.77 -1.70 8.47
N TRP A 60 8.44 -1.01 7.54
CA TRP A 60 8.33 -1.25 6.09
C TRP A 60 8.70 -2.68 5.68
N THR A 61 9.47 -3.42 6.48
CA THR A 61 9.77 -4.83 6.20
C THR A 61 8.56 -5.75 6.35
N ASN A 62 7.48 -5.30 7.01
CA ASN A 62 6.28 -6.09 7.29
C ASN A 62 5.04 -5.59 6.53
N TRP A 63 5.22 -4.80 5.47
CA TRP A 63 4.12 -4.19 4.72
C TRP A 63 3.49 -5.11 3.65
N ASP A 64 3.75 -6.40 3.67
CA ASP A 64 3.23 -7.36 2.68
C ASP A 64 1.70 -7.35 2.55
N THR A 65 0.99 -7.06 3.64
CA THR A 65 -0.48 -6.96 3.66
C THR A 65 -1.01 -5.53 3.57
N ALA A 66 -0.13 -4.53 3.51
CA ALA A 66 -0.53 -3.12 3.51
C ALA A 66 -1.07 -2.71 2.13
N ILE A 67 -2.18 -1.97 2.11
CA ILE A 67 -2.70 -1.38 0.87
C ILE A 67 -1.72 -0.29 0.42
N GLN A 68 -1.19 -0.45 -0.79
CA GLN A 68 -0.28 0.53 -1.37
C GLN A 68 -1.01 1.86 -1.59
N ARG A 69 -0.47 2.91 -0.98
CA ARG A 69 -0.90 4.30 -1.22
C ARG A 69 0.19 5.02 -1.98
N SER A 70 -0.08 5.44 -3.21
CA SER A 70 0.80 6.33 -3.95
C SER A 70 0.58 7.78 -3.49
N LEU A 71 1.65 8.42 -3.02
CA LEU A 71 1.70 9.87 -2.83
C LEU A 71 2.61 10.46 -3.89
N THR A 72 2.07 11.29 -4.77
CA THR A 72 2.93 11.99 -5.73
C THR A 72 3.63 13.16 -5.05
N TRP A 73 4.74 13.62 -5.62
CA TRP A 73 5.45 14.79 -5.12
C TRP A 73 4.54 16.03 -5.07
N ASN A 74 3.67 16.18 -6.07
CA ASN A 74 2.69 17.26 -6.12
C ASN A 74 1.67 17.15 -4.96
N ASP A 75 1.20 15.95 -4.63
CA ASP A 75 0.29 15.76 -3.49
C ASP A 75 0.95 16.19 -2.17
N ILE A 76 2.24 15.87 -1.99
CA ILE A 76 3.01 16.25 -0.80
C ILE A 76 3.11 17.78 -0.71
N TRP A 77 3.45 18.46 -1.80
CA TRP A 77 3.55 19.92 -1.83
C TRP A 77 2.23 20.64 -1.57
N GLN A 78 1.12 20.08 -2.02
CA GLN A 78 -0.21 20.66 -1.81
C GLN A 78 -0.82 20.30 -0.46
N MET A 79 -0.24 19.37 0.30
CA MET A 79 -0.74 18.98 1.60
C MET A 79 -0.30 19.94 2.71
N ALA A 80 -1.23 20.26 3.61
CA ALA A 80 -0.91 20.96 4.83
C ALA A 80 0.15 20.18 5.66
N PRO A 81 1.17 20.85 6.24
CA PRO A 81 2.26 20.17 6.96
C PRO A 81 1.78 19.22 8.07
N LEU A 82 0.73 19.61 8.79
CA LEU A 82 0.13 18.78 9.84
C LEU A 82 -0.45 17.48 9.28
N ARG A 83 -1.04 17.51 8.09
CA ARG A 83 -1.61 16.33 7.42
C ARG A 83 -0.52 15.34 7.03
N ILE A 84 0.60 15.82 6.49
CA ILE A 84 1.76 14.99 6.15
C ILE A 84 2.33 14.36 7.41
N SER A 85 2.52 15.17 8.46
CA SER A 85 3.05 14.71 9.73
C SER A 85 2.18 13.63 10.38
N PHE A 86 0.84 13.79 10.31
CA PHE A 86 -0.10 12.81 10.79
C PHE A 86 -0.01 11.51 9.98
N LEU A 87 0.03 11.61 8.65
CA LEU A 87 0.09 10.45 7.77
C LEU A 87 1.34 9.62 8.04
N MET A 88 2.52 10.24 8.08
CA MET A 88 3.77 9.54 8.38
C MET A 88 3.73 8.89 9.77
N ARG A 89 3.24 9.61 10.79
CA ARG A 89 3.13 9.05 12.15
C ARG A 89 2.09 7.93 12.25
N SER A 90 1.04 7.93 11.42
CA SER A 90 0.07 6.83 11.37
C SER A 90 0.64 5.55 10.76
N VAL A 91 1.49 5.69 9.74
CA VAL A 91 2.09 4.54 9.05
C VAL A 91 3.13 3.85 9.92
N TYR A 92 3.95 4.62 10.65
CA TYR A 92 5.03 4.10 11.49
C TYR A 92 4.64 3.88 12.97
N ASP A 93 3.34 3.88 13.29
CA ASP A 93 2.83 3.76 14.68
C ASP A 93 3.56 4.70 15.67
N LEU A 94 3.65 5.99 15.33
CA LEU A 94 4.29 7.05 16.13
C LEU A 94 3.27 8.00 16.78
N LEU A 95 1.98 7.72 16.65
CA LEU A 95 0.93 8.49 17.32
C LEU A 95 0.92 8.20 18.82
N SER A 96 0.31 9.10 19.59
CA SER A 96 0.15 8.99 21.05
C SER A 96 -0.88 7.92 21.44
N SER A 97 -0.61 6.66 21.10
CA SER A 97 -1.32 5.47 21.60
C SER A 97 -0.80 5.13 23.01
N ASN A 98 -1.57 4.44 23.86
CA ASN A 98 -1.08 4.11 25.22
C ASN A 98 0.18 3.24 25.16
N ALA A 99 0.30 2.34 24.18
CA ALA A 99 1.53 1.57 23.98
C ALA A 99 2.74 2.47 23.72
N ASN A 100 2.59 3.54 22.94
CA ASN A 100 3.66 4.51 22.69
C ASN A 100 3.91 5.43 23.89
N LEU A 101 2.85 5.84 24.59
CA LEU A 101 3.00 6.65 25.81
C LEU A 101 3.81 5.92 26.88
N VAL A 102 3.61 4.61 27.04
CA VAL A 102 4.43 3.76 27.91
C VAL A 102 5.86 3.69 27.43
N ARG A 103 6.07 3.48 26.13
CA ARG A 103 7.41 3.48 25.54
C ARG A 103 8.15 4.81 25.75
N TRP A 104 7.43 5.92 25.80
CA TRP A 104 7.98 7.26 26.06
C TRP A 104 8.08 7.62 27.55
N GLY A 105 7.73 6.70 28.46
CA GLY A 105 7.74 6.94 29.90
C GLY A 105 6.72 7.97 30.38
N LYS A 106 5.64 8.19 29.61
CA LYS A 106 4.56 9.15 29.95
C LYS A 106 3.37 8.50 30.64
N LYS A 107 3.28 7.18 30.61
CA LYS A 107 2.20 6.38 31.21
C LYS A 107 2.78 5.04 31.63
N ASP A 108 2.18 4.39 32.63
CA ASP A 108 2.65 3.08 33.11
C ASP A 108 1.97 1.90 32.40
N ASP A 109 0.72 2.08 31.96
CA ASP A 109 -0.10 1.00 31.42
C ASP A 109 -0.44 1.18 29.92
N PRO A 110 -0.09 0.19 29.05
CA PRO A 110 -0.39 0.24 27.61
C PRO A 110 -1.81 -0.24 27.27
N THR A 111 -2.66 -0.56 28.25
CA THR A 111 -3.99 -1.10 28.00
C THR A 111 -4.96 -0.09 27.38
N CYS A 112 -5.91 -0.62 26.61
CA CYS A 112 -7.01 0.11 26.03
C CYS A 112 -8.09 0.33 27.09
N PRO A 113 -8.59 1.56 27.28
CA PRO A 113 -9.63 1.84 28.27
C PRO A 113 -10.99 1.19 27.96
N LEU A 114 -11.19 0.69 26.73
CA LEU A 114 -12.45 0.06 26.32
C LEU A 114 -12.44 -1.46 26.46
N CYS A 115 -11.37 -2.12 25.99
CA CYS A 115 -11.32 -3.57 25.92
C CYS A 115 -10.17 -4.20 26.70
N GLN A 116 -9.39 -3.39 27.42
CA GLN A 116 -8.21 -3.77 28.20
C GLN A 116 -7.08 -4.51 27.44
N GLY A 117 -7.18 -4.63 26.11
CA GLY A 117 -6.10 -5.14 25.26
C GLY A 117 -4.99 -4.11 25.08
N ARG A 118 -3.84 -4.52 24.53
CA ARG A 118 -2.74 -3.58 24.22
C ARG A 118 -3.19 -2.53 23.18
N GLN A 119 -3.10 -1.25 23.53
CA GLN A 119 -3.56 -0.15 22.68
C GLN A 119 -2.44 0.39 21.79
N THR A 120 -2.27 -0.22 20.62
CA THR A 120 -1.48 0.32 19.50
C THR A 120 -2.30 1.32 18.67
N THR A 121 -1.68 2.04 17.73
CA THR A 121 -2.44 2.92 16.81
C THR A 121 -3.43 2.11 15.97
N GLU A 122 -3.04 0.96 15.45
CA GLU A 122 -3.90 0.04 14.70
C GLU A 122 -5.11 -0.41 15.55
N HIS A 123 -4.88 -0.73 16.83
CA HIS A 123 -5.95 -1.07 17.76
C HIS A 123 -7.01 0.04 17.88
N VAL A 124 -6.58 1.29 18.02
CA VAL A 124 -7.48 2.45 18.15
C VAL A 124 -8.25 2.73 16.85
N MET A 125 -7.61 2.48 15.71
CA MET A 125 -8.15 2.80 14.39
C MET A 125 -9.08 1.74 13.83
N SER A 126 -8.80 0.44 14.04
CA SER A 126 -9.53 -0.65 13.38
C SER A 126 -9.73 -1.92 14.21
N SER A 127 -8.83 -2.22 15.17
CA SER A 127 -8.73 -3.58 15.72
C SER A 127 -9.30 -3.74 17.15
N CYS A 128 -9.99 -2.73 17.69
CA CYS A 128 -10.62 -2.79 19.01
C CYS A 128 -12.00 -3.48 18.95
N LYS A 129 -12.11 -4.65 19.60
CA LYS A 129 -13.34 -5.46 19.64
C LYS A 129 -14.54 -4.72 20.21
N VAL A 130 -14.34 -3.97 21.30
CA VAL A 130 -15.41 -3.20 21.97
C VAL A 130 -15.81 -1.98 21.14
N ALA A 131 -14.85 -1.32 20.49
CA ALA A 131 -15.16 -0.21 19.59
C ALA A 131 -15.97 -0.67 18.36
N LEU A 132 -15.66 -1.87 17.87
CA LEU A 132 -16.40 -2.51 16.78
C LEU A 132 -17.83 -2.86 17.20
N SER A 133 -18.00 -3.57 18.32
CA SER A 133 -19.33 -4.01 18.79
C SER A 133 -20.24 -2.83 19.15
N GLN A 134 -19.68 -1.73 19.65
CA GLN A 134 -20.41 -0.51 19.96
C GLN A 134 -20.68 0.39 18.73
N GLY A 135 -20.26 -0.01 17.52
CA GLY A 135 -20.48 0.77 16.30
C GLY A 135 -19.70 2.08 16.23
N ARG A 136 -18.65 2.26 17.04
CA ARG A 136 -17.87 3.51 17.10
C ARG A 136 -17.14 3.81 15.80
N TYR A 137 -16.68 2.77 15.09
CA TYR A 137 -16.05 2.93 13.79
C TYR A 137 -17.04 3.49 12.77
N THR A 138 -18.24 2.89 12.68
CA THR A 138 -19.32 3.36 11.82
C THR A 138 -19.68 4.82 12.13
N TRP A 139 -19.78 5.18 13.41
CA TRP A 139 -20.06 6.56 13.80
C TRP A 139 -18.96 7.53 13.32
N ARG A 140 -17.67 7.21 13.55
CA ARG A 140 -16.55 8.05 13.09
C ARG A 140 -16.55 8.20 11.57
N HIS A 141 -16.74 7.10 10.84
CA HIS A 141 -16.83 7.11 9.38
C HIS A 141 -17.98 7.98 8.89
N ASN A 142 -19.18 7.79 9.43
CA ASN A 142 -20.36 8.57 9.07
C ASN A 142 -20.16 10.06 9.38
N ARG A 143 -19.50 10.39 10.49
CA ARG A 143 -19.18 11.79 10.81
C ARG A 143 -18.26 12.42 9.78
N VAL A 144 -17.19 11.73 9.37
CA VAL A 144 -16.30 12.22 8.31
C VAL A 144 -17.04 12.38 6.98
N LEU A 145 -17.90 11.42 6.61
CA LEU A 145 -18.71 11.51 5.39
C LEU A 145 -19.68 12.70 5.44
N GLN A 146 -20.29 12.97 6.59
CA GLN A 146 -21.15 14.15 6.78
C GLN A 146 -20.38 15.46 6.57
N GLU A 147 -19.19 15.61 7.15
CA GLU A 147 -18.37 16.81 6.96
C GLU A 147 -17.95 16.98 5.49
N LEU A 148 -17.57 15.89 4.82
CA LEU A 148 -17.23 15.92 3.39
C LEU A 148 -18.45 16.29 2.52
N ALA A 149 -19.64 15.76 2.84
CA ALA A 149 -20.87 16.12 2.16
C ALA A 149 -21.23 17.60 2.35
N GLN A 150 -21.04 18.14 3.56
CA GLN A 150 -21.24 19.55 3.84
C GLN A 150 -20.25 20.44 3.08
N LEU A 151 -18.98 20.05 2.98
CA LEU A 151 -17.98 20.79 2.19
C LEU A 151 -18.36 20.83 0.71
N LYS A 152 -18.80 19.70 0.15
CA LYS A 152 -19.32 19.65 -1.24
C LYS A 152 -20.62 20.45 -1.42
N GLY A 153 -21.50 20.44 -0.42
CA GLY A 153 -22.74 21.22 -0.43
C GLY A 153 -22.50 22.72 -0.36
N LYS A 154 -21.47 23.18 0.36
CA LYS A 154 -21.07 24.58 0.48
C LYS A 154 -20.39 25.14 -0.77
N SER A 155 -19.80 24.28 -1.62
CA SER A 155 -19.13 24.69 -2.87
C SER A 155 -20.08 24.83 -4.07
N THR A 156 -21.40 24.90 -3.87
CA THR A 156 -22.37 24.99 -4.98
C THR A 156 -23.36 26.14 -4.76
N PRO A 157 -23.16 27.33 -5.35
CA PRO A 157 -24.30 28.09 -5.84
C PRO A 157 -24.77 27.41 -7.12
N LEU A 158 -25.97 26.82 -7.06
CA LEU A 158 -26.85 26.42 -8.18
C LEU A 158 -26.23 26.54 -9.59
N GLN A 159 -25.68 25.45 -10.12
CA GLN A 159 -25.86 25.08 -11.53
C GLN A 159 -25.28 23.69 -11.83
N GLN A 160 -26.01 22.97 -12.68
CA GLN A 160 -25.69 21.68 -13.30
C GLN A 160 -26.04 20.44 -12.48
N ALA A 161 -27.34 20.31 -12.20
CA ALA A 161 -28.00 19.03 -12.34
C ALA A 161 -28.04 18.64 -13.83
N GLN A 162 -26.97 18.01 -14.32
CA GLN A 162 -27.01 17.23 -15.56
C GLN A 162 -25.82 16.26 -15.56
N GLN A 163 -26.12 15.02 -15.94
CA GLN A 163 -25.21 13.88 -16.16
C GLN A 163 -24.79 13.07 -14.93
N TYR A 164 -25.73 12.26 -14.45
CA TYR A 164 -25.43 10.84 -14.26
C TYR A 164 -26.64 10.00 -14.66
N SER A 165 -26.59 9.41 -15.85
CA SER A 165 -27.51 8.34 -16.27
C SER A 165 -26.85 7.00 -15.94
N PRO A 166 -27.50 6.11 -15.18
CA PRO A 166 -26.90 4.83 -14.81
C PRO A 166 -26.77 3.94 -16.04
N ARG A 167 -25.55 3.46 -16.27
CA ARG A 167 -25.19 2.55 -17.37
C ARG A 167 -25.89 1.20 -17.13
N LYS A 168 -26.85 0.84 -17.97
CA LYS A 168 -27.51 -0.48 -17.97
C LYS A 168 -26.44 -1.57 -18.20
N VAL A 169 -26.30 -2.48 -17.25
CA VAL A 169 -25.51 -3.72 -17.43
C VAL A 169 -26.46 -4.74 -18.05
N GLU A 170 -26.37 -4.96 -19.35
CA GLU A 170 -27.10 -6.04 -20.02
C GLU A 170 -26.36 -7.36 -19.80
N SER A 171 -27.00 -8.26 -19.06
CA SER A 171 -26.65 -9.66 -18.95
C SER A 171 -26.99 -10.38 -20.26
N LYS A 172 -25.99 -10.82 -21.02
CA LYS A 172 -26.21 -11.73 -22.15
C LYS A 172 -26.13 -13.18 -21.64
N ASN A 173 -27.29 -13.75 -21.29
CA ASN A 173 -27.49 -15.20 -21.32
C ASN A 173 -28.11 -15.56 -22.67
N GLY A 174 -27.56 -16.57 -23.32
CA GLY A 174 -27.78 -16.86 -24.73
C GLY A 174 -29.07 -17.60 -25.07
N THR A 175 -29.24 -17.83 -26.38
CA THR A 175 -29.84 -19.02 -27.02
C THR A 175 -29.80 -18.83 -28.54
N GLU A 176 -29.35 -19.87 -29.26
CA GLU A 176 -29.75 -20.30 -30.61
C GLU A 176 -29.49 -19.33 -31.79
N GLY A 177 -29.16 -19.70 -33.02
CA GLY A 177 -29.07 -20.97 -33.73
C GLY A 177 -29.00 -20.62 -35.23
N ARG A 178 -28.05 -21.25 -35.95
CA ARG A 178 -28.13 -21.65 -37.38
C ARG A 178 -28.80 -20.70 -38.40
N SER A 179 -28.02 -20.15 -39.33
CA SER A 179 -28.22 -20.41 -40.78
C SER A 179 -27.05 -19.89 -41.62
N GLN A 180 -26.84 -20.58 -42.74
CA GLN A 180 -25.74 -20.49 -43.70
C GLN A 180 -25.84 -19.26 -44.61
N SER A 181 -24.70 -18.87 -45.20
CA SER A 181 -24.47 -18.78 -46.67
C SER A 181 -23.61 -17.58 -47.09
N GLY A 182 -22.71 -17.82 -48.05
CA GLY A 182 -22.27 -16.82 -49.04
C GLY A 182 -20.87 -16.23 -48.88
N ILE A 183 -19.84 -16.97 -49.26
CA ILE A 183 -18.56 -16.38 -49.72
C ILE A 183 -18.71 -16.14 -51.23
N ALA A 184 -18.50 -14.90 -51.67
CA ALA A 184 -18.27 -14.57 -53.07
C ALA A 184 -17.07 -13.61 -53.16
N VAL A 185 -16.01 -14.16 -53.78
CA VAL A 185 -14.82 -13.54 -54.39
C VAL A 185 -13.86 -12.79 -53.48
#